data_AF-A0A956U0I0-F1
#
_entry.id   AF-A0A956U0I0-F1
#
_cell.length_a   1.000
_cell.length_b   1.000
_cell.length_c   1.000
_cell.angle_alpha   90.00
_cell.angle_beta   90.00
_cell.angle_gamma   90.00
#
_symmetry.space_group_name_H-M   'P 1'
#
loop_
_entity.id
_entity.type
_entity.pdbx_description
1 polymer ?
#
loop_
_entity_poly.entity_id
_entity_poly.type
_entity_poly.pdbx_seq_one_letter_code
_entity_poly.pdbx_strand_id
1 'polypeptide(L)'
;RFWDMYGDDGFKRLVGEGFSFGSAWLDYVPTTTCPGHASIYTGATPSVHGIIGNDWFDRASGEEMFCAYDPDAALVGGVEESDPESGMRSPRNMLTTTVADEIKLASGMHSIVIGIAEKERAAIMSAGHLADAAYWLDDASGEWVTSTYYYRNKKDAGKPELPGWVKGFNTENSAEKYLTRPGINGEWKTLYDISSYEKSVDDDSPYEKPISGKDEATGVYRKPVFPYVLKDALAWNSDETKGMYGKLITATPFGNSLTKDFAEAAVEGAGLGKDGVTDFLAVSFSSTDVIGHYYGPRSIEVEDAYLRLDRDIARFLESLDSLVGEGNYLVFLTADHGVVDVPLALEDAGIPAGYFMEDDELI
;
A
#
# COMPACT_ATOMS: atom_id res chain seq x y z
N ARG A 1 -17.31 7.20 9.06
CA ARG A 1 -17.26 8.69 9.13
C ARG A 1 -17.75 9.33 7.84
N PHE A 2 -17.26 8.89 6.68
CA PHE A 2 -17.52 9.53 5.38
C PHE A 2 -18.67 8.89 4.57
N TRP A 3 -19.51 8.10 5.22
CA TRP A 3 -20.52 7.24 4.57
C TRP A 3 -21.46 7.99 3.63
N ASP A 4 -21.90 9.19 4.04
CA ASP A 4 -22.86 9.99 3.27
C ASP A 4 -22.25 10.59 1.98
N MET A 5 -20.93 10.61 1.87
CA MET A 5 -20.20 11.15 0.71
C MET A 5 -19.64 10.06 -0.22
N TYR A 6 -19.73 8.79 0.18
CA TYR A 6 -19.39 7.65 -0.68
C TYR A 6 -20.44 7.41 -1.76
N GLY A 7 -19.99 6.93 -2.92
CA GLY A 7 -20.86 6.40 -3.96
C GLY A 7 -21.46 5.06 -3.54
N ASP A 8 -22.49 4.62 -4.27
CA ASP A 8 -23.19 3.37 -3.94
C ASP A 8 -22.41 2.12 -4.38
N ASP A 9 -21.50 2.27 -5.36
CA ASP A 9 -20.82 1.15 -6.01
C ASP A 9 -19.47 0.75 -5.37
N GLY A 10 -18.98 1.53 -4.39
CA GLY A 10 -17.69 1.33 -3.71
C GLY A 10 -17.81 0.58 -2.38
N PHE A 11 -17.44 1.22 -1.28
CA PHE A 11 -17.58 0.64 0.06
C PHE A 11 -19.02 0.28 0.41
N LYS A 12 -19.99 1.07 -0.07
CA LYS A 12 -21.41 0.80 0.13
C LYS A 12 -21.85 -0.50 -0.53
N ARG A 13 -21.34 -0.82 -1.73
CA ARG A 13 -21.59 -2.10 -2.40
C ARG A 13 -21.09 -3.27 -1.56
N LEU A 14 -19.84 -3.21 -1.08
CA LEU A 14 -19.29 -4.27 -0.21
C LEU A 14 -20.10 -4.49 1.06
N VAL A 15 -20.59 -3.42 1.69
CA VAL A 15 -21.42 -3.49 2.91
C VAL A 15 -22.84 -3.94 2.61
N GLY A 16 -23.44 -3.47 1.51
CA GLY A 16 -24.84 -3.68 1.15
C GLY A 16 -25.12 -5.03 0.48
N GLU A 17 -24.18 -5.54 -0.30
CA GLU A 17 -24.29 -6.80 -1.05
C GLU A 17 -23.48 -7.94 -0.41
N GLY A 18 -22.56 -7.61 0.49
CA GLY A 18 -21.72 -8.58 1.21
C GLY A 18 -22.16 -8.84 2.66
N PHE A 19 -21.18 -9.21 3.48
CA PHE A 19 -21.36 -9.38 4.91
C PHE A 19 -20.35 -8.50 5.66
N SER A 20 -20.85 -7.63 6.56
CA SER A 20 -20.02 -6.67 7.29
C SER A 20 -19.91 -7.01 8.77
N PHE A 21 -18.67 -7.10 9.26
CA PHE A 21 -18.37 -7.26 10.68
C PHE A 21 -18.08 -5.88 11.29
N GLY A 22 -19.04 -5.32 12.02
CA GLY A 22 -18.86 -4.03 12.71
C GLY A 22 -17.96 -4.07 13.95
N SER A 23 -17.49 -5.26 14.34
CA SER A 23 -16.59 -5.45 15.49
C SER A 23 -15.64 -6.62 15.22
N ALA A 24 -14.52 -6.31 14.57
CA ALA A 24 -13.38 -7.20 14.39
C ALA A 24 -12.15 -6.53 15.01
N TRP A 25 -11.33 -7.31 15.71
CA TRP A 25 -10.20 -6.80 16.50
C TRP A 25 -8.94 -7.61 16.19
N LEU A 26 -7.80 -6.94 16.21
CA LEU A 26 -6.50 -7.62 16.28
C LEU A 26 -6.31 -8.07 17.74
N ASP A 27 -6.07 -9.36 17.93
CA ASP A 27 -5.92 -9.99 19.24
C ASP A 27 -4.46 -10.12 19.69
N TYR A 28 -3.59 -9.25 19.15
CA TYR A 28 -2.16 -9.19 19.43
C TYR A 28 -1.63 -7.75 19.45
N VAL A 29 -0.39 -7.62 19.89
CA VAL A 29 0.40 -6.38 19.90
C VAL A 29 1.84 -6.72 19.46
N PRO A 30 2.54 -5.85 18.71
CA PRO A 30 2.13 -4.54 18.21
C PRO A 30 1.20 -4.61 16.97
N THR A 31 0.32 -3.60 16.83
CA THR A 31 -0.58 -3.45 15.66
C THR A 31 0.12 -2.63 14.57
N THR A 32 1.13 -3.22 13.93
CA THR A 32 1.89 -2.61 12.83
C THR A 32 1.67 -3.37 11.53
N THR A 33 2.08 -2.78 10.41
CA THR A 33 1.79 -3.28 9.05
C THR A 33 2.17 -4.75 8.82
N CYS A 34 3.39 -5.14 9.18
CA CYS A 34 3.90 -6.48 8.86
C CYS A 34 3.19 -7.59 9.66
N PRO A 35 3.04 -7.47 11.00
CA PRO A 35 2.19 -8.36 11.79
C PRO A 35 0.75 -8.39 11.29
N GLY A 36 0.18 -7.21 10.99
CA GLY A 36 -1.15 -7.01 10.42
C GLY A 36 -1.45 -7.92 9.22
N HIS A 37 -0.68 -7.73 8.16
CA HIS A 37 -0.81 -8.51 6.92
C HIS A 37 -0.55 -10.00 7.17
N ALA A 38 0.51 -10.36 7.91
CA ALA A 38 0.78 -11.76 8.20
C ALA A 38 -0.39 -12.43 8.94
N SER A 39 -0.99 -11.79 9.93
CA SER A 39 -2.12 -12.37 10.69
C SER A 39 -3.39 -12.51 9.84
N ILE A 40 -3.70 -11.53 8.98
CA ILE A 40 -4.86 -11.58 8.08
C ILE A 40 -4.80 -12.83 7.19
N TYR A 41 -3.65 -13.10 6.58
CA TYR A 41 -3.52 -14.15 5.58
C TYR A 41 -3.10 -15.50 6.15
N THR A 42 -2.58 -15.58 7.37
CA THR A 42 -2.23 -16.86 8.02
C THR A 42 -3.32 -17.38 8.96
N GLY A 43 -4.23 -16.51 9.43
CA GLY A 43 -5.16 -16.84 10.51
C GLY A 43 -4.47 -17.12 11.84
N ALA A 44 -3.22 -16.70 12.00
CA ALA A 44 -2.39 -16.91 13.18
C ALA A 44 -1.91 -15.57 13.76
N THR A 45 -1.43 -15.57 15.00
CA THR A 45 -0.87 -14.37 15.66
C THR A 45 0.65 -14.28 15.50
N PRO A 46 1.28 -13.14 15.80
CA PRO A 46 2.75 -12.97 15.74
C PRO A 46 3.55 -14.03 16.48
N SER A 47 3.02 -14.55 17.58
CA SER A 47 3.65 -15.64 18.34
C SER A 47 3.78 -16.97 17.58
N VAL A 48 3.00 -17.14 16.50
CA VAL A 48 2.95 -18.37 15.69
C VAL A 48 3.58 -18.14 14.33
N HIS A 49 3.18 -17.10 13.60
CA HIS A 49 3.74 -16.82 12.27
C HIS A 49 5.12 -16.15 12.30
N GLY A 50 5.58 -15.69 13.47
CA GLY A 50 6.95 -15.19 13.69
C GLY A 50 7.21 -13.74 13.28
N ILE A 51 6.23 -13.06 12.66
CA ILE A 51 6.34 -11.64 12.26
C ILE A 51 5.86 -10.77 13.41
N ILE A 52 6.79 -10.30 14.24
CA ILE A 52 6.50 -9.61 15.52
C ILE A 52 6.54 -8.07 15.44
N GLY A 53 6.93 -7.52 14.29
CA GLY A 53 7.01 -6.09 14.02
C GLY A 53 7.30 -5.85 12.55
N ASN A 54 7.32 -4.57 12.15
CA ASN A 54 7.95 -4.20 10.87
C ASN A 54 9.45 -4.49 10.91
N ASP A 55 10.04 -4.27 12.09
CA ASP A 55 11.44 -4.49 12.39
C ASP A 55 11.54 -5.11 13.79
N TRP A 56 12.59 -5.90 14.03
CA TRP A 56 12.93 -6.39 15.37
C TRP A 56 14.43 -6.59 15.52
N PHE A 57 14.92 -6.52 16.76
CA PHE A 57 16.31 -6.84 17.04
C PHE A 57 16.54 -8.36 17.00
N ASP A 58 17.35 -8.84 16.05
CA ASP A 58 17.79 -10.23 16.01
C ASP A 58 19.02 -10.42 16.91
N ARG A 59 18.87 -11.24 17.95
CA ARG A 59 19.95 -11.49 18.92
C ARG A 59 21.10 -12.29 18.33
N ALA A 60 20.85 -13.08 17.28
CA ALA A 60 21.88 -13.92 16.68
C ALA A 60 22.85 -13.09 15.82
N SER A 61 22.33 -12.17 15.00
CA SER A 61 23.15 -11.21 14.24
C SER A 61 23.64 -10.04 15.10
N GLY A 62 22.86 -9.62 16.11
CA GLY A 62 23.11 -8.40 16.86
C GLY A 62 22.67 -7.13 16.14
N GLU A 63 21.80 -7.26 15.12
CA GLU A 63 21.35 -6.19 14.24
C GLU A 63 19.81 -6.11 14.21
N GLU A 64 19.29 -4.98 13.74
CA GLU A 64 17.88 -4.84 13.43
C GLU A 64 17.53 -5.62 12.15
N MET A 65 16.43 -6.36 12.19
CA MET A 65 15.95 -7.20 11.10
C MET A 65 14.61 -6.67 10.61
N PHE A 66 14.60 -6.19 9.36
CA PHE A 66 13.37 -5.86 8.67
C PHE A 66 12.57 -7.13 8.34
N CYS A 67 11.25 -7.06 8.48
CA CYS A 67 10.38 -8.24 8.48
C CYS A 67 10.46 -9.09 7.22
N ALA A 68 10.62 -8.45 6.06
CA ALA A 68 10.72 -9.14 4.78
C ALA A 68 12.16 -9.22 4.26
N TYR A 69 13.18 -8.91 5.06
CA TYR A 69 14.58 -8.94 4.61
C TYR A 69 15.01 -10.35 4.19
N ASP A 70 15.62 -10.45 3.00
CA ASP A 70 16.22 -11.67 2.50
C ASP A 70 17.53 -11.37 1.74
N PRO A 71 18.69 -11.69 2.32
CA PRO A 71 19.98 -11.41 1.69
C PRO A 71 20.26 -12.30 0.46
N ASP A 72 19.49 -13.37 0.26
CA ASP A 72 19.62 -14.26 -0.90
C ASP A 72 18.72 -13.83 -2.08
N ALA A 73 17.87 -12.81 -1.89
CA ALA A 73 17.02 -12.24 -2.91
C ALA A 73 17.67 -10.97 -3.52
N ALA A 74 17.34 -10.67 -4.77
CA ALA A 74 17.80 -9.47 -5.46
C ALA A 74 16.67 -8.81 -6.26
N LEU A 75 16.81 -7.52 -6.53
CA LEU A 75 15.82 -6.73 -7.27
C LEU A 75 15.62 -7.27 -8.70
N VAL A 76 14.35 -7.36 -9.12
CA VAL A 76 13.93 -7.69 -10.48
C VAL A 76 13.00 -6.58 -10.98
N GLY A 77 13.44 -5.85 -12.00
CA GLY A 77 12.80 -4.63 -12.48
C GLY A 77 13.60 -3.39 -12.06
N GLY A 78 12.94 -2.24 -12.02
CA GLY A 78 13.52 -0.97 -11.58
C GLY A 78 14.32 -0.26 -12.67
N VAL A 79 14.86 0.90 -12.29
CA VAL A 79 15.67 1.81 -13.10
C VAL A 79 17.10 1.87 -12.57
N GLU A 80 17.97 2.67 -13.20
CA GLU A 80 19.37 2.83 -12.77
C GLU A 80 19.47 3.43 -11.37
N GLU A 81 18.55 4.31 -11.01
CA GLU A 81 18.44 4.98 -9.72
C GLU A 81 17.78 4.13 -8.63
N SER A 82 17.24 2.95 -8.95
CA SER A 82 16.62 2.07 -7.96
C SER A 82 17.64 1.56 -6.96
N ASP A 83 17.26 1.55 -5.69
CA ASP A 83 18.07 0.95 -4.63
C ASP A 83 18.09 -0.58 -4.80
N PRO A 84 19.26 -1.22 -5.05
CA PRO A 84 19.33 -2.68 -5.18
C PRO A 84 18.90 -3.42 -3.91
N GLU A 85 19.02 -2.81 -2.72
CA GLU A 85 18.61 -3.43 -1.46
C GLU A 85 17.08 -3.50 -1.31
N SER A 86 16.33 -2.65 -2.03
CA SER A 86 14.86 -2.71 -2.07
C SER A 86 14.32 -4.04 -2.65
N GLY A 87 15.17 -4.79 -3.35
CA GLY A 87 14.87 -6.11 -3.89
C GLY A 87 15.32 -7.29 -3.02
N MET A 88 16.07 -7.04 -1.93
CA MET A 88 16.50 -8.07 -0.97
C MET A 88 15.34 -8.43 -0.04
N ARG A 89 14.26 -8.95 -0.65
CA ARG A 89 12.94 -9.09 -0.02
C ARG A 89 12.28 -10.42 -0.32
N SER A 90 11.78 -11.10 0.72
CA SER A 90 11.02 -12.34 0.61
C SER A 90 10.22 -12.65 1.89
N PRO A 91 9.28 -13.63 1.87
CA PRO A 91 8.55 -14.07 3.05
C PRO A 91 9.36 -15.01 3.95
N ARG A 92 10.69 -15.11 3.79
CA ARG A 92 11.57 -16.07 4.51
C ARG A 92 11.40 -16.08 6.02
N ASN A 93 11.08 -14.94 6.62
CA ASN A 93 10.91 -14.82 8.08
C ASN A 93 9.53 -15.26 8.56
N MET A 94 8.57 -15.51 7.66
CA MET A 94 7.26 -16.04 8.02
C MET A 94 7.37 -17.55 8.27
N LEU A 95 6.92 -18.00 9.45
CA LEU A 95 7.08 -19.40 9.87
C LEU A 95 5.93 -20.31 9.45
N THR A 96 4.83 -19.72 8.99
CA THR A 96 3.56 -20.41 8.69
C THR A 96 3.15 -20.22 7.25
N THR A 97 2.36 -21.13 6.71
CA THR A 97 1.69 -20.93 5.42
C THR A 97 0.59 -19.86 5.52
N THR A 98 0.32 -19.19 4.40
CA THR A 98 -0.87 -18.34 4.23
C THR A 98 -2.04 -19.12 3.63
N VAL A 99 -3.25 -18.57 3.66
CA VAL A 99 -4.40 -19.10 2.92
C VAL A 99 -4.11 -19.17 1.41
N ALA A 100 -3.30 -18.25 0.89
CA ALA A 100 -2.87 -18.26 -0.50
C ALA A 100 -1.90 -19.43 -0.79
N ASP A 101 -0.97 -19.73 0.13
CA ASP A 101 -0.13 -20.94 0.07
C ASP A 101 -1.00 -22.21 0.05
N GLU A 102 -2.01 -22.28 0.92
CA GLU A 102 -2.90 -23.44 1.00
C GLU A 102 -3.78 -23.61 -0.26
N ILE A 103 -4.24 -22.52 -0.89
CA ILE A 103 -4.96 -22.57 -2.18
C ILE A 103 -4.04 -23.07 -3.30
N LYS A 104 -2.79 -22.59 -3.33
CA LYS A 104 -1.77 -23.05 -4.27
C LYS A 104 -1.48 -24.54 -4.09
N LEU A 105 -1.33 -25.02 -2.85
CA LEU A 105 -1.14 -26.44 -2.55
C LEU A 105 -2.35 -27.29 -2.92
N ALA A 106 -3.56 -26.88 -2.54
CA ALA A 106 -4.81 -27.61 -2.78
C ALA A 106 -5.13 -27.76 -4.27
N SER A 107 -4.73 -26.78 -5.08
CA SER A 107 -4.85 -26.83 -6.54
C SER A 107 -3.73 -27.64 -7.22
N GLY A 108 -2.83 -28.32 -6.49
CA GLY A 108 -1.71 -29.03 -7.09
C GLY A 108 -0.68 -28.10 -7.76
N MET A 109 -0.52 -26.89 -7.21
CA MET A 109 0.31 -25.80 -7.73
C MET A 109 -0.22 -25.13 -9.02
N HIS A 110 -1.49 -25.36 -9.37
CA HIS A 110 -2.10 -24.80 -10.57
C HIS A 110 -2.69 -23.39 -10.39
N SER A 111 -3.16 -23.05 -9.19
CA SER A 111 -3.66 -21.70 -8.85
C SER A 111 -2.59 -20.65 -9.14
N ILE A 112 -2.97 -19.45 -9.55
CA ILE A 112 -2.09 -18.29 -9.67
C ILE A 112 -2.26 -17.42 -8.43
N VAL A 113 -1.16 -17.11 -7.76
CA VAL A 113 -1.14 -16.32 -6.52
C VAL A 113 -0.27 -15.08 -6.71
N ILE A 114 -0.88 -13.90 -6.56
CA ILE A 114 -0.19 -12.60 -6.71
C ILE A 114 -0.51 -11.69 -5.52
N GLY A 115 0.53 -11.09 -4.93
CA GLY A 115 0.39 -9.97 -3.99
C GLY A 115 0.81 -8.65 -4.60
N ILE A 116 0.05 -7.58 -4.33
CA ILE A 116 0.29 -6.23 -4.87
C ILE A 116 0.13 -5.23 -3.73
N ALA A 117 1.12 -4.37 -3.54
CA ALA A 117 1.02 -3.24 -2.61
C ALA A 117 2.10 -2.21 -2.92
N GLU A 118 1.91 -0.94 -2.56
CA GLU A 118 3.01 0.04 -2.69
C GLU A 118 4.20 -0.33 -1.79
N LYS A 119 3.92 -0.95 -0.63
CA LYS A 119 4.92 -1.45 0.33
C LYS A 119 5.24 -2.92 0.09
N GLU A 120 6.53 -3.27 0.00
CA GLU A 120 7.00 -4.64 -0.21
C GLU A 120 6.47 -5.61 0.83
N ARG A 121 6.48 -5.22 2.12
CA ARG A 121 6.02 -6.08 3.21
C ARG A 121 4.53 -6.44 3.11
N ALA A 122 3.69 -5.52 2.64
CA ALA A 122 2.26 -5.77 2.51
C ALA A 122 1.98 -6.76 1.37
N ALA A 123 2.66 -6.61 0.22
CA ALA A 123 2.56 -7.54 -0.90
C ALA A 123 3.06 -8.94 -0.52
N ILE A 124 4.25 -9.02 0.08
CA ILE A 124 4.94 -10.27 0.41
C ILE A 124 4.18 -11.06 1.48
N MET A 125 3.79 -10.42 2.59
CA MET A 125 3.13 -11.12 3.69
C MET A 125 1.72 -11.57 3.33
N SER A 126 1.08 -10.91 2.37
CA SER A 126 -0.24 -11.31 1.87
C SER A 126 -0.17 -12.49 0.90
N ALA A 127 0.86 -12.52 0.05
CA ALA A 127 1.01 -13.54 -1.00
C ALA A 127 1.51 -14.89 -0.43
N GLY A 128 2.38 -14.85 0.58
CA GLY A 128 2.96 -16.05 1.18
C GLY A 128 4.12 -16.64 0.37
N HIS A 129 4.50 -17.86 0.74
CA HIS A 129 5.73 -18.51 0.27
C HIS A 129 5.66 -18.99 -1.18
N LEU A 130 4.49 -19.48 -1.60
CA LEU A 130 4.27 -20.19 -2.85
C LEU A 130 3.71 -19.31 -3.97
N ALA A 131 3.63 -17.99 -3.72
CA ALA A 131 3.17 -17.02 -4.68
C ALA A 131 3.96 -17.07 -5.99
N ASP A 132 3.26 -16.84 -7.11
CA ASP A 132 3.89 -16.68 -8.42
C ASP A 132 4.62 -15.34 -8.55
N ALA A 133 4.12 -14.33 -7.83
CA ALA A 133 4.78 -13.03 -7.67
C ALA A 133 4.24 -12.27 -6.45
N ALA A 134 5.08 -11.40 -5.91
CA ALA A 134 4.62 -10.23 -5.18
C ALA A 134 5.25 -8.98 -5.82
N TYR A 135 4.45 -7.93 -6.01
CA TYR A 135 4.88 -6.70 -6.66
C TYR A 135 4.75 -5.51 -5.70
N TRP A 136 5.75 -4.65 -5.71
CA TRP A 136 5.77 -3.40 -4.96
C TRP A 136 6.34 -2.25 -5.76
N LEU A 137 6.11 -1.02 -5.29
CA LEU A 137 6.62 0.16 -5.96
C LEU A 137 8.10 0.36 -5.61
N ASP A 138 8.91 0.60 -6.64
CA ASP A 138 10.25 1.14 -6.50
C ASP A 138 10.17 2.60 -6.06
N ASP A 139 10.82 2.94 -4.94
CA ASP A 139 10.76 4.29 -4.34
C ASP A 139 11.28 5.38 -5.28
N ALA A 140 12.26 5.02 -6.12
CA ALA A 140 12.76 5.90 -7.16
C ALA A 140 11.68 6.07 -8.25
N SER A 141 11.61 5.17 -9.20
CA SER A 141 10.78 5.35 -10.40
C SER A 141 9.27 5.34 -10.16
N GLY A 142 8.80 4.67 -9.10
CA GLY A 142 7.41 4.26 -8.96
C GLY A 142 6.99 3.18 -9.95
N GLU A 143 7.94 2.44 -10.52
CA GLU A 143 7.68 1.22 -11.29
C GLU A 143 7.37 0.05 -10.37
N TRP A 144 6.55 -0.89 -10.85
CA TRP A 144 6.31 -2.15 -10.15
C TRP A 144 7.50 -3.09 -10.31
N VAL A 145 8.08 -3.49 -9.19
CA VAL A 145 9.24 -4.37 -9.09
C VAL A 145 8.91 -5.62 -8.27
N THR A 146 9.81 -6.59 -8.29
CA THR A 146 9.74 -7.81 -7.47
C THR A 146 11.14 -8.27 -7.09
N SER A 147 11.29 -9.47 -6.53
CA SER A 147 12.59 -10.07 -6.23
C SER A 147 12.80 -11.43 -6.90
N THR A 148 14.06 -11.85 -6.97
CA THR A 148 14.46 -13.17 -7.48
C THR A 148 13.84 -14.33 -6.71
N TYR A 149 13.36 -14.13 -5.48
CA TYR A 149 12.64 -15.14 -4.71
C TYR A 149 11.48 -15.78 -5.48
N TYR A 150 10.72 -14.97 -6.24
CA TYR A 150 9.55 -15.41 -7.00
C TYR A 150 9.90 -16.12 -8.33
N TYR A 151 11.19 -16.26 -8.63
CA TYR A 151 11.69 -16.99 -9.80
C TYR A 151 12.33 -18.33 -9.44
N ARG A 152 12.50 -18.65 -8.15
CA ARG A 152 13.27 -19.82 -7.68
C ARG A 152 12.76 -21.18 -8.16
N ASN A 153 11.47 -21.29 -8.47
CA ASN A 153 10.85 -22.52 -8.93
C ASN A 153 10.75 -22.63 -10.47
N LYS A 154 11.18 -21.60 -11.21
CA LYS A 154 11.12 -21.58 -12.68
C LYS A 154 12.40 -22.19 -13.26
N LYS A 155 12.38 -23.52 -13.45
CA LYS A 155 13.55 -24.34 -13.88
C LYS A 155 14.23 -23.89 -15.18
N ASP A 156 13.54 -23.12 -16.03
CA ASP A 156 14.02 -22.71 -17.36
C ASP A 156 14.10 -21.18 -17.55
N ALA A 157 13.94 -20.38 -16.50
CA ALA A 157 13.69 -18.93 -16.60
C ALA A 157 14.97 -18.05 -16.62
N GLY A 158 15.96 -18.41 -17.44
CA GLY A 158 17.09 -17.52 -17.79
C GLY A 158 17.57 -16.59 -16.65
N LYS A 159 17.79 -15.30 -16.98
CA LYS A 159 17.91 -14.24 -15.97
C LYS A 159 16.49 -13.86 -15.50
N PRO A 160 16.22 -13.73 -14.19
CA PRO A 160 14.93 -13.23 -13.70
C PRO A 160 14.57 -11.88 -14.34
N GLU A 161 13.40 -11.80 -14.95
CA GLU A 161 12.87 -10.61 -15.61
C GLU A 161 11.36 -10.48 -15.36
N LEU A 162 10.89 -9.24 -15.23
CA LEU A 162 9.46 -8.94 -15.11
C LEU A 162 8.66 -9.52 -16.32
N PRO A 163 7.46 -10.08 -16.09
CA PRO A 163 6.58 -10.53 -17.16
C PRO A 163 6.28 -9.43 -18.17
N GLY A 164 5.95 -9.82 -19.41
CA GLY A 164 5.66 -8.86 -20.48
C GLY A 164 4.55 -7.86 -20.13
N TRP A 165 3.50 -8.31 -19.43
CA TRP A 165 2.40 -7.44 -19.00
C TRP A 165 2.83 -6.41 -17.94
N VAL A 166 3.73 -6.77 -17.02
CA VAL A 166 4.29 -5.83 -16.02
C VAL A 166 5.18 -4.80 -16.70
N LYS A 167 6.06 -5.25 -17.61
CA LYS A 167 6.92 -4.33 -18.39
C LYS A 167 6.09 -3.37 -19.24
N GLY A 168 5.02 -3.88 -19.86
CA GLY A 168 4.05 -3.07 -20.61
C GLY A 168 3.39 -2.04 -19.70
N PHE A 169 2.89 -2.47 -18.53
CA PHE A 169 2.28 -1.57 -17.56
C PHE A 169 3.25 -0.49 -17.09
N ASN A 170 4.47 -0.83 -16.65
CA ASN A 170 5.47 0.17 -16.21
C ASN A 170 5.86 1.15 -17.33
N THR A 171 5.85 0.71 -18.59
CA THR A 171 6.12 1.59 -19.73
C THR A 171 4.96 2.57 -19.97
N GLU A 172 3.73 2.08 -19.89
CA GLU A 172 2.52 2.85 -20.18
C GLU A 172 2.08 3.73 -19.01
N ASN A 173 2.36 3.28 -17.79
CA ASN A 173 1.95 3.87 -16.52
C ASN A 173 3.19 4.10 -15.63
N SER A 174 3.36 5.31 -15.13
CA SER A 174 4.40 5.65 -14.16
C SER A 174 3.82 6.53 -13.08
N ALA A 175 4.45 6.54 -11.91
CA ALA A 175 4.08 7.45 -10.83
C ALA A 175 4.00 8.92 -11.33
N GLU A 176 4.97 9.36 -12.14
CA GLU A 176 4.96 10.67 -12.78
C GLU A 176 3.69 10.90 -13.63
N LYS A 177 3.29 9.93 -14.47
CA LYS A 177 2.08 10.05 -15.30
C LYS A 177 0.82 10.17 -14.44
N TYR A 178 0.72 9.44 -13.33
CA TYR A 178 -0.44 9.54 -12.43
C TYR A 178 -0.51 10.90 -11.73
N LEU A 179 0.64 11.43 -11.32
CA LEU A 179 0.76 12.74 -10.69
C LEU A 179 0.47 13.89 -11.68
N THR A 180 0.72 13.69 -12.97
CA THR A 180 0.60 14.73 -14.00
C THR A 180 -0.57 14.56 -14.96
N ARG A 181 -1.36 13.48 -14.86
CA ARG A 181 -2.46 13.17 -15.79
C ARG A 181 -3.51 14.28 -15.85
N PRO A 182 -4.23 14.42 -16.99
CA PRO A 182 -5.31 15.38 -17.13
C PRO A 182 -6.31 15.32 -15.96
N GLY A 183 -6.57 16.47 -15.35
CA GLY A 183 -7.45 16.62 -14.18
C GLY A 183 -6.72 16.60 -12.84
N ILE A 184 -5.53 15.99 -12.76
CA ILE A 184 -4.59 16.14 -11.64
C ILE A 184 -3.60 17.27 -11.96
N ASN A 185 -3.01 17.26 -13.15
CA ASN A 185 -2.13 18.32 -13.67
C ASN A 185 -1.01 18.73 -12.71
N GLY A 186 -0.44 17.76 -11.97
CA GLY A 186 0.61 18.03 -10.99
C GLY A 186 0.12 18.67 -9.70
N GLU A 187 -1.18 18.62 -9.40
CA GLU A 187 -1.78 19.19 -8.20
C GLU A 187 -2.72 18.18 -7.52
N TRP A 188 -2.61 18.03 -6.21
CA TRP A 188 -3.64 17.37 -5.42
C TRP A 188 -4.61 18.43 -4.89
N LYS A 189 -5.83 18.38 -5.45
CA LYS A 189 -7.00 19.14 -5.00
C LYS A 189 -8.00 18.20 -4.36
N THR A 190 -8.80 18.71 -3.44
CA THR A 190 -9.96 17.99 -2.92
C THR A 190 -10.89 17.57 -4.06
N LEU A 191 -11.45 16.37 -3.95
CA LEU A 191 -12.36 15.76 -4.91
C LEU A 191 -13.69 16.53 -5.03
N TYR A 192 -14.15 17.08 -3.91
CA TYR A 192 -15.30 17.97 -3.83
C TYR A 192 -14.86 19.37 -3.38
N ASP A 193 -15.81 20.31 -3.34
CA ASP A 193 -15.55 21.61 -2.75
C ASP A 193 -15.08 21.44 -1.30
N ILE A 194 -13.95 22.04 -0.93
CA ILE A 194 -13.33 21.84 0.37
C ILE A 194 -14.27 22.21 1.54
N SER A 195 -15.22 23.12 1.32
CA SER A 195 -16.22 23.48 2.34
C SER A 195 -17.19 22.34 2.69
N SER A 196 -17.26 21.29 1.87
CA SER A 196 -18.09 20.11 2.14
C SER A 196 -17.44 19.06 3.05
N TYR A 197 -16.16 19.22 3.39
CA TYR A 197 -15.37 18.29 4.23
C TYR A 197 -15.65 18.55 5.72
N GLU A 198 -16.94 18.56 6.10
CA GLU A 198 -17.42 18.89 7.45
C GLU A 198 -17.06 17.83 8.51
N LYS A 199 -16.46 16.70 8.09
CA LYS A 199 -16.05 15.59 8.98
C LYS A 199 -14.57 15.64 9.35
N SER A 200 -13.82 16.59 8.79
CA SER A 200 -12.42 16.84 9.08
C SER A 200 -12.21 18.12 9.91
N VAL A 201 -10.99 18.27 10.44
CA VAL A 201 -10.55 19.53 11.07
C VAL A 201 -10.23 20.58 10.01
N ASP A 202 -9.92 21.80 10.46
CA ASP A 202 -9.49 22.90 9.58
C ASP A 202 -8.24 22.49 8.78
N ASP A 203 -8.18 22.90 7.51
CA ASP A 203 -7.09 22.64 6.55
C ASP A 203 -5.71 23.08 7.12
N ASP A 204 -5.60 24.29 7.67
CA ASP A 204 -4.35 24.78 8.29
C ASP A 204 -4.30 24.36 9.77
N SER A 205 -4.00 23.10 10.02
CA SER A 205 -3.90 22.51 11.35
C SER A 205 -2.44 22.45 11.87
N PRO A 206 -2.17 22.84 13.13
CA PRO A 206 -0.81 22.75 13.70
C PRO A 206 -0.35 21.32 13.99
N TYR A 207 -1.26 20.34 13.86
CA TYR A 207 -1.00 18.92 14.16
C TYR A 207 -0.62 18.11 12.91
N GLU A 208 -0.48 18.76 11.77
CA GLU A 208 -0.23 18.15 10.48
C GLU A 208 1.19 18.42 9.97
N LYS A 209 1.77 17.42 9.30
CA LYS A 209 3.11 17.53 8.70
C LYS A 209 2.99 17.86 7.22
N PRO A 210 3.70 18.89 6.73
CA PRO A 210 3.71 19.17 5.30
C PRO A 210 4.46 18.07 4.54
N ILE A 211 4.12 17.89 3.25
CA ILE A 211 4.99 17.18 2.32
C ILE A 211 6.37 17.85 2.34
N SER A 212 7.41 17.06 2.51
CA SER A 212 8.80 17.54 2.57
C SER A 212 9.12 18.47 1.41
N GLY A 213 9.84 19.55 1.73
CA GLY A 213 10.37 20.50 0.75
C GLY A 213 9.90 21.93 0.93
N LYS A 214 10.56 22.82 0.20
CA LYS A 214 10.22 24.23 0.11
C LYS A 214 9.48 24.50 -1.19
N ASP A 215 8.65 25.52 -1.20
CA ASP A 215 8.23 26.15 -2.44
C ASP A 215 9.45 26.85 -3.06
N GLU A 216 9.80 26.52 -4.30
CA GLU A 216 11.02 27.04 -4.94
C GLU A 216 10.94 28.53 -5.27
N ALA A 217 9.73 29.03 -5.60
CA ALA A 217 9.52 30.42 -5.96
C ALA A 217 9.65 31.36 -4.76
N THR A 218 9.31 30.88 -3.56
CA THR A 218 9.23 31.67 -2.33
C THR A 218 10.27 31.29 -1.28
N GLY A 219 10.83 30.08 -1.35
CA GLY A 219 11.77 29.53 -0.37
C GLY A 219 11.14 29.15 0.97
N VAL A 220 9.81 29.16 1.08
CA VAL A 220 9.06 28.87 2.31
C VAL A 220 8.75 27.37 2.39
N TYR A 221 8.81 26.78 3.59
CA TYR A 221 8.36 25.41 3.79
C TYR A 221 6.89 25.27 3.41
N ARG A 222 6.56 24.17 2.72
CA ARG A 222 5.17 23.88 2.37
C ARG A 222 4.34 23.81 3.64
N LYS A 223 3.09 24.27 3.54
CA LYS A 223 2.08 24.04 4.56
C LYS A 223 1.28 22.79 4.19
N PRO A 224 0.74 22.05 5.17
CA PRO A 224 -0.22 21.00 4.93
C PRO A 224 -1.59 21.63 4.64
N VAL A 225 -1.76 22.27 3.48
CA VAL A 225 -3.02 22.91 3.10
C VAL A 225 -3.30 22.70 1.61
N PHE A 226 -4.57 22.54 1.26
CA PHE A 226 -4.96 22.42 -0.13
C PHE A 226 -4.92 23.76 -0.89
N PRO A 227 -4.59 23.75 -2.21
CA PRO A 227 -4.15 22.61 -3.00
C PRO A 227 -2.63 22.34 -2.91
N TYR A 228 -2.23 21.06 -2.94
CA TYR A 228 -0.82 20.68 -2.97
C TYR A 228 -0.26 20.72 -4.39
N VAL A 229 0.78 21.52 -4.61
CA VAL A 229 1.48 21.62 -5.90
C VAL A 229 2.57 20.55 -5.99
N LEU A 230 2.22 19.37 -6.51
CA LEU A 230 3.10 18.19 -6.57
C LEU A 230 4.21 18.33 -7.61
N LYS A 231 3.97 19.03 -8.72
CA LYS A 231 5.00 19.27 -9.76
C LYS A 231 6.28 19.91 -9.19
N ASP A 232 6.14 20.75 -8.18
CA ASP A 232 7.26 21.43 -7.55
C ASP A 232 7.99 20.47 -6.60
N ALA A 233 7.30 19.48 -6.01
CA ALA A 233 7.94 18.40 -5.25
C ALA A 233 8.71 17.45 -6.18
N LEU A 234 8.25 17.28 -7.42
CA LEU A 234 8.98 16.58 -8.48
C LEU A 234 10.25 17.33 -8.91
N ALA A 235 10.19 18.67 -8.96
CA ALA A 235 11.32 19.53 -9.33
C ALA A 235 12.35 19.70 -8.19
N TRP A 236 11.89 19.77 -6.94
CA TRP A 236 12.72 20.03 -5.75
C TRP A 236 13.55 18.82 -5.29
N ASN A 237 13.39 17.67 -5.93
CA ASN A 237 14.23 16.52 -5.65
C ASN A 237 15.71 16.89 -5.91
N SER A 238 16.44 17.13 -4.81
CA SER A 238 17.88 17.39 -4.76
C SER A 238 18.66 16.30 -5.50
N ASP A 239 19.95 16.49 -5.78
CA ASP A 239 20.77 15.41 -6.37
C ASP A 239 20.67 14.07 -5.58
N GLU A 240 20.35 14.11 -4.29
CA GLU A 240 20.15 12.94 -3.41
C GLU A 240 18.72 12.36 -3.42
N THR A 241 17.71 13.13 -3.83
CA THR A 241 16.30 12.69 -3.88
C THR A 241 15.75 12.67 -5.32
N LYS A 242 16.62 12.95 -6.29
CA LYS A 242 16.31 12.95 -7.72
C LYS A 242 15.68 11.63 -8.12
N GLY A 243 14.44 11.75 -8.60
CA GLY A 243 13.69 10.61 -9.09
C GLY A 243 13.03 9.78 -8.00
N MET A 244 12.67 10.31 -6.81
CA MET A 244 11.83 9.63 -5.80
C MET A 244 10.31 9.73 -6.09
N TYR A 245 9.91 9.40 -7.31
CA TYR A 245 8.50 9.42 -7.73
C TYR A 245 7.66 8.40 -6.98
N GLY A 246 8.19 7.20 -6.71
CA GLY A 246 7.51 6.14 -5.96
C GLY A 246 7.15 6.59 -4.55
N LYS A 247 8.10 7.22 -3.85
CA LYS A 247 7.86 7.76 -2.51
C LYS A 247 6.83 8.89 -2.51
N LEU A 248 6.88 9.80 -3.50
CA LEU A 248 5.92 10.89 -3.59
C LEU A 248 4.51 10.38 -3.86
N ILE A 249 4.33 9.51 -4.86
CA ILE A 249 2.98 9.04 -5.21
C ILE A 249 2.33 8.28 -4.06
N THR A 250 3.11 7.54 -3.28
CA THR A 250 2.64 6.81 -2.10
C THR A 250 2.09 7.74 -1.01
N ALA A 251 2.56 8.99 -0.94
CA ALA A 251 2.04 10.01 -0.03
C ALA A 251 0.81 10.78 -0.59
N THR A 252 0.20 10.29 -1.67
CA THR A 252 -0.97 10.90 -2.31
C THR A 252 -2.04 9.84 -2.60
N PRO A 253 -3.32 10.21 -2.76
CA PRO A 253 -4.35 9.23 -3.09
C PRO A 253 -4.16 8.58 -4.47
N PHE A 254 -3.26 9.12 -5.30
CA PHE A 254 -2.99 8.58 -6.62
C PHE A 254 -2.16 7.29 -6.59
N GLY A 255 -1.47 6.99 -5.47
CA GLY A 255 -0.79 5.71 -5.25
C GLY A 255 -1.79 4.54 -5.18
N ASN A 256 -2.91 4.75 -4.49
CA ASN A 256 -4.03 3.81 -4.51
C ASN A 256 -4.64 3.64 -5.91
N SER A 257 -4.80 4.73 -6.68
CA SER A 257 -5.27 4.62 -8.07
C SER A 257 -4.30 3.82 -8.94
N LEU A 258 -2.99 4.03 -8.81
CA LEU A 258 -1.96 3.26 -9.52
C LEU A 258 -1.99 1.78 -9.12
N THR A 259 -2.14 1.50 -7.82
CA THR A 259 -2.29 0.14 -7.26
C THR A 259 -3.52 -0.56 -7.82
N LYS A 260 -4.64 0.16 -7.90
CA LYS A 260 -5.89 -0.34 -8.49
C LYS A 260 -5.70 -0.74 -9.95
N ASP A 261 -5.18 0.17 -10.76
CA ASP A 261 -4.98 -0.08 -12.19
C ASP A 261 -3.97 -1.21 -12.45
N PHE A 262 -2.96 -1.36 -11.59
CA PHE A 262 -2.02 -2.48 -11.67
C PHE A 262 -2.67 -3.81 -11.27
N ALA A 263 -3.56 -3.83 -10.29
CA ALA A 263 -4.33 -5.01 -9.93
C ALA A 263 -5.26 -5.46 -11.07
N GLU A 264 -5.92 -4.53 -11.77
CA GLU A 264 -6.69 -4.83 -12.99
C GLU A 264 -5.79 -5.44 -14.08
N ALA A 265 -4.62 -4.84 -14.31
CA ALA A 265 -3.64 -5.36 -15.27
C ALA A 265 -3.12 -6.75 -14.87
N ALA A 266 -3.00 -7.06 -13.58
CA ALA A 266 -2.62 -8.39 -13.11
C ALA A 266 -3.72 -9.43 -13.38
N VAL A 267 -5.00 -9.09 -13.17
CA VAL A 267 -6.13 -9.98 -13.49
C VAL A 267 -6.11 -10.36 -14.97
N GLU A 268 -5.90 -9.41 -15.87
CA GLU A 268 -5.82 -9.68 -17.30
C GLU A 268 -4.51 -10.37 -17.71
N GLY A 269 -3.38 -9.79 -17.32
CA GLY A 269 -2.05 -10.15 -17.79
C GLY A 269 -1.52 -11.47 -17.24
N ALA A 270 -1.94 -11.84 -16.02
CA ALA A 270 -1.66 -13.16 -15.46
C ALA A 270 -2.77 -14.18 -15.75
N GLY A 271 -3.95 -13.73 -16.21
CA GLY A 271 -5.08 -14.61 -16.53
C GLY A 271 -5.80 -15.14 -15.30
N LEU A 272 -5.95 -14.33 -14.26
CA LEU A 272 -6.64 -14.70 -13.02
C LEU A 272 -8.14 -14.92 -13.26
N GLY A 273 -8.69 -16.01 -12.71
CA GLY A 273 -10.11 -16.33 -12.78
C GLY A 273 -10.61 -16.71 -14.18
N LYS A 274 -9.71 -17.17 -15.06
CA LYS A 274 -10.03 -17.50 -16.47
C LYS A 274 -10.34 -18.98 -16.71
N ASP A 275 -10.14 -19.84 -15.73
CA ASP A 275 -10.42 -21.26 -15.84
C ASP A 275 -11.12 -21.81 -14.57
N GLY A 276 -11.13 -23.14 -14.40
CA GLY A 276 -11.79 -23.81 -13.29
C GLY A 276 -10.97 -23.91 -12.00
N VAL A 277 -9.75 -23.36 -11.98
CA VAL A 277 -8.87 -23.34 -10.81
C VAL A 277 -9.04 -22.01 -10.09
N THR A 278 -9.22 -22.06 -8.77
CA THR A 278 -9.29 -20.84 -7.96
C THR A 278 -7.93 -20.18 -7.86
N ASP A 279 -7.84 -18.93 -8.28
CA ASP A 279 -6.68 -18.06 -8.13
C ASP A 279 -6.81 -17.16 -6.90
N PHE A 280 -5.71 -16.52 -6.49
CA PHE A 280 -5.69 -15.61 -5.34
C PHE A 280 -4.94 -14.31 -5.65
N LEU A 281 -5.64 -13.18 -5.49
CA LEU A 281 -5.08 -11.85 -5.65
C LEU A 281 -5.19 -11.09 -4.32
N ALA A 282 -4.06 -10.72 -3.74
CA ALA A 282 -4.00 -9.83 -2.59
C ALA A 282 -3.61 -8.42 -3.05
N VAL A 283 -4.39 -7.41 -2.66
CA VAL A 283 -4.13 -6.01 -2.99
C VAL A 283 -4.18 -5.16 -1.72
N SER A 284 -3.12 -4.42 -1.43
CA SER A 284 -3.04 -3.50 -0.28
C SER A 284 -2.90 -2.04 -0.74
N PHE A 285 -3.91 -1.24 -0.42
CA PHE A 285 -3.99 0.20 -0.68
C PHE A 285 -3.24 0.98 0.41
N SER A 286 -1.97 1.29 0.15
CA SER A 286 -1.03 1.72 1.20
C SER A 286 -1.03 3.23 1.41
N SER A 287 -1.50 4.02 0.44
CA SER A 287 -1.46 5.48 0.55
C SER A 287 -2.31 6.02 1.72
N THR A 288 -3.35 5.29 2.15
CA THR A 288 -4.18 5.71 3.29
C THR A 288 -3.39 5.78 4.60
N ASP A 289 -2.50 4.81 4.81
CA ASP A 289 -1.61 4.78 5.97
C ASP A 289 -0.56 5.90 5.90
N VAL A 290 0.08 6.07 4.74
CA VAL A 290 1.10 7.11 4.56
C VAL A 290 0.51 8.51 4.75
N ILE A 291 -0.64 8.79 4.13
CA ILE A 291 -1.37 10.06 4.32
C ILE A 291 -1.76 10.22 5.79
N GLY A 292 -2.29 9.17 6.43
CA GLY A 292 -2.62 9.20 7.86
C GLY A 292 -1.42 9.52 8.76
N HIS A 293 -0.21 9.03 8.43
CA HIS A 293 1.01 9.34 9.17
C HIS A 293 1.47 10.81 9.05
N TYR A 294 1.21 11.46 7.91
CA TYR A 294 1.56 12.88 7.72
C TYR A 294 0.54 13.80 8.39
N TYR A 295 -0.76 13.55 8.21
CA TYR A 295 -1.80 14.53 8.54
C TYR A 295 -2.68 14.11 9.72
N GLY A 296 -2.62 12.83 10.13
CA GLY A 296 -3.46 12.31 11.19
C GLY A 296 -4.90 12.00 10.72
N PRO A 297 -5.64 11.17 11.46
CA PRO A 297 -6.87 10.60 10.96
C PRO A 297 -8.03 11.59 10.81
N ARG A 298 -7.92 12.83 11.28
CA ARG A 298 -9.01 13.83 11.19
C ARG A 298 -8.79 14.88 10.12
N SER A 299 -7.73 14.78 9.34
CA SER A 299 -7.38 15.78 8.35
C SER A 299 -8.27 15.72 7.09
N ILE A 300 -8.28 16.79 6.30
CA ILE A 300 -8.99 16.85 5.02
C ILE A 300 -8.38 15.86 4.02
N GLU A 301 -7.06 15.66 4.07
CA GLU A 301 -6.30 14.74 3.23
C GLU A 301 -6.76 13.30 3.42
N VAL A 302 -6.98 12.86 4.66
CA VAL A 302 -7.50 11.52 4.95
C VAL A 302 -8.92 11.37 4.43
N GLU A 303 -9.79 12.37 4.65
CA GLU A 303 -11.14 12.34 4.08
C GLU A 303 -11.09 12.23 2.55
N ASP A 304 -10.31 13.08 1.88
CA ASP A 304 -10.17 13.07 0.43
C ASP A 304 -9.61 11.73 -0.08
N ALA A 305 -8.63 11.16 0.61
CA ALA A 305 -8.04 9.88 0.27
C ALA A 305 -9.05 8.74 0.33
N TYR A 306 -9.90 8.69 1.36
CA TYR A 306 -10.95 7.68 1.47
C TYR A 306 -12.08 7.88 0.47
N LEU A 307 -12.45 9.12 0.14
CA LEU A 307 -13.45 9.41 -0.89
C LEU A 307 -12.96 9.00 -2.29
N ARG A 308 -11.67 9.15 -2.57
CA ARG A 308 -11.05 8.67 -3.81
C ARG A 308 -10.90 7.15 -3.83
N LEU A 309 -10.49 6.56 -2.70
CA LEU A 309 -10.39 5.12 -2.56
C LEU A 309 -11.75 4.44 -2.76
N ASP A 310 -12.85 5.02 -2.27
CA ASP A 310 -14.20 4.52 -2.54
C ASP A 310 -14.50 4.41 -4.05
N ARG A 311 -14.12 5.42 -4.83
CA ARG A 311 -14.27 5.41 -6.29
C ARG A 311 -13.33 4.42 -6.98
N ASP A 312 -12.13 4.24 -6.46
CA ASP A 312 -11.17 3.26 -7.00
C ASP A 312 -11.64 1.82 -6.71
N ILE A 313 -12.18 1.56 -5.51
CA ILE A 313 -12.83 0.28 -5.18
C ILE A 313 -14.03 0.02 -6.08
N ALA A 314 -14.90 1.01 -6.30
CA ALA A 314 -16.05 0.87 -7.19
C ALA A 314 -15.62 0.42 -8.60
N ARG A 315 -14.61 1.10 -9.16
CA ARG A 315 -14.05 0.75 -10.47
C ARG A 315 -13.41 -0.63 -10.49
N PHE A 316 -12.72 -1.00 -9.41
CA PHE A 316 -12.09 -2.32 -9.35
C PHE A 316 -13.13 -3.44 -9.34
N LEU A 317 -14.22 -3.27 -8.57
CA LEU A 317 -15.33 -4.23 -8.55
C LEU A 317 -16.02 -4.32 -9.92
N GLU A 318 -16.24 -3.19 -10.60
CA GLU A 318 -16.76 -3.17 -11.98
C GLU A 318 -15.83 -3.91 -12.95
N SER A 319 -14.52 -3.72 -12.83
CA SER A 319 -13.52 -4.45 -13.60
C SER A 319 -13.56 -5.95 -13.31
N LEU A 320 -13.72 -6.37 -12.06
CA LEU A 320 -13.87 -7.80 -11.72
C LEU A 320 -15.17 -8.39 -12.28
N ASP A 321 -16.29 -7.65 -12.25
CA ASP A 321 -17.55 -8.06 -12.86
C ASP A 321 -17.40 -8.32 -14.37
N SER A 322 -16.62 -7.48 -15.05
CA SER A 322 -16.34 -7.60 -16.49
C SER A 322 -15.33 -8.70 -16.81
N LEU A 323 -14.24 -8.77 -16.05
CA LEU A 323 -13.09 -9.63 -16.35
C LEU A 323 -13.27 -11.06 -15.86
N VAL A 324 -13.86 -11.25 -14.68
CA VAL A 324 -14.04 -12.56 -14.05
C VAL A 324 -15.51 -13.02 -14.12
N GLY A 325 -16.44 -12.07 -14.06
CA GLY A 325 -17.87 -12.32 -14.03
C GLY A 325 -18.43 -12.21 -12.63
N GLU A 326 -19.50 -11.43 -12.48
CA GLU A 326 -20.24 -11.31 -11.22
C GLU A 326 -20.64 -12.70 -10.68
N GLY A 327 -20.38 -12.93 -9.39
CA GLY A 327 -20.62 -14.22 -8.73
C GLY A 327 -19.51 -15.28 -8.91
N ASN A 328 -18.48 -15.01 -9.73
CA ASN A 328 -17.34 -15.92 -9.92
C ASN A 328 -16.09 -15.52 -9.13
N TYR A 329 -16.15 -14.44 -8.34
CA TYR A 329 -15.07 -13.99 -7.46
C TYR A 329 -15.59 -13.74 -6.04
N LEU A 330 -14.69 -13.82 -5.06
CA LEU A 330 -14.94 -13.50 -3.66
C LEU A 330 -13.98 -12.40 -3.22
N VAL A 331 -14.52 -11.33 -2.62
CA VAL A 331 -13.73 -10.24 -2.04
C VAL A 331 -13.89 -10.25 -0.53
N PHE A 332 -12.78 -10.10 0.18
CA PHE A 332 -12.77 -9.66 1.57
C PHE A 332 -11.92 -8.38 1.67
N LEU A 333 -12.39 -7.42 2.47
CA LEU A 333 -11.70 -6.16 2.71
C LEU A 333 -11.59 -5.95 4.23
N THR A 334 -10.37 -5.68 4.69
CA THR A 334 -10.03 -5.43 6.10
C THR A 334 -8.84 -4.47 6.17
N ALA A 335 -8.37 -4.16 7.37
CA ALA A 335 -7.17 -3.37 7.61
C ALA A 335 -6.15 -4.16 8.45
N ASP A 336 -4.87 -3.92 8.19
CA ASP A 336 -3.73 -4.45 8.94
C ASP A 336 -3.59 -3.85 10.34
N HIS A 337 -4.11 -2.63 10.53
CA HIS A 337 -4.30 -1.98 11.83
C HIS A 337 -5.24 -0.78 11.75
N GLY A 338 -5.59 -0.23 12.92
CA GLY A 338 -6.22 1.08 13.03
C GLY A 338 -5.17 2.21 13.14
N VAL A 339 -5.63 3.38 13.55
CA VAL A 339 -4.77 4.52 13.88
C VAL A 339 -5.40 5.31 15.03
N VAL A 340 -4.56 5.91 15.88
CA VAL A 340 -4.99 6.81 16.95
C VAL A 340 -5.13 8.24 16.43
N ASP A 341 -5.95 9.05 17.09
CA ASP A 341 -5.93 10.50 16.88
C ASP A 341 -4.55 11.07 17.24
N VAL A 342 -4.20 12.23 16.66
CA VAL A 342 -2.91 12.89 16.93
C VAL A 342 -2.81 13.22 18.43
N PRO A 343 -1.82 12.67 19.18
CA PRO A 343 -1.74 12.84 20.62
C PRO A 343 -1.78 14.30 21.10
N LEU A 344 -1.04 15.20 20.44
CA LEU A 344 -1.04 16.63 20.78
C LEU A 344 -2.42 17.29 20.61
N ALA A 345 -3.15 16.92 19.57
CA ALA A 345 -4.52 17.43 19.36
C ALA A 345 -5.48 16.97 20.46
N LEU A 346 -5.29 15.74 20.97
CA LEU A 346 -6.04 15.23 22.10
C LEU A 346 -5.66 15.95 23.41
N GLU A 347 -4.37 16.18 23.66
CA GLU A 347 -3.90 16.90 24.85
C GLU A 347 -4.45 18.34 24.90
N ASP A 348 -4.41 19.07 23.79
CA ASP A 348 -4.96 20.43 23.70
C ASP A 348 -6.49 20.46 23.88
N ALA A 349 -7.17 19.35 23.54
CA ALA A 349 -8.60 19.15 23.82
C ALA A 349 -8.90 18.68 25.26
N GLY A 350 -7.88 18.46 26.10
CA GLY A 350 -8.01 17.99 27.47
C GLY A 350 -8.29 16.48 27.59
N ILE A 351 -8.02 15.70 26.54
CA ILE A 351 -8.15 14.24 26.53
C ILE A 351 -6.80 13.62 26.95
N PRO A 352 -6.78 12.59 27.83
CA PRO A 352 -5.55 11.91 28.19
C PRO A 352 -4.87 11.28 26.96
N ALA A 353 -3.73 11.85 26.58
CA ALA A 353 -2.90 11.41 25.46
C ALA A 353 -1.44 11.85 25.70
N GLY A 354 -0.54 11.45 24.82
CA GLY A 354 0.87 11.86 24.85
C GLY A 354 1.75 10.90 24.06
N TYR A 355 3.00 11.29 23.84
CA TYR A 355 4.02 10.42 23.27
C TYR A 355 4.83 9.74 24.38
N PHE A 356 5.29 8.52 24.12
CA PHE A 356 6.30 7.90 24.95
C PHE A 356 7.67 8.44 24.54
N MET A 357 8.34 9.11 25.46
CA MET A 357 9.68 9.67 25.24
C MET A 357 10.69 8.78 25.97
N GLU A 358 11.72 8.29 25.27
CA GLU A 358 12.89 7.65 25.89
C GLU A 358 14.10 8.57 25.66
N ASP A 359 14.80 8.93 26.75
CA ASP A 359 15.97 9.81 26.72
C ASP A 359 15.80 11.14 25.94
N ASP A 360 14.63 11.78 26.08
CA ASP A 360 14.24 13.03 25.39
C ASP A 360 14.18 12.92 23.85
N GLU A 361 14.28 11.71 23.29
CA GLU A 361 14.01 11.41 21.89
C GLU A 361 12.62 10.79 21.74
N LEU A 362 11.95 11.14 20.64
CA LEU A 362 10.63 10.65 20.30
C LEU A 362 10.79 9.25 19.70
N ILE A 363 10.32 8.22 20.41
CA ILE A 363 10.31 6.82 19.94
C ILE A 363 9.07 6.53 19.10
#